data_AF-A0A4Q2M885-F1
#
_entry.id   AF-A0A4Q2M885-F1
#
_cell.length_a   1.000
_cell.length_b   1.000
_cell.length_c   1.000
_cell.angle_alpha   90.00
_cell.angle_beta   90.00
_cell.angle_gamma   90.00
#
_symmetry.space_group_name_H-M   'P 1'
#
loop_
_entity.id
_entity.type
_entity.pdbx_description
1 polymer ?
#
loop_
_entity_poly.entity_id
_entity_poly.type
_entity_poly.pdbx_seq_one_letter_code
_entity_poly.pdbx_strand_id
1 'polypeptide(L)'
;MTDYLPASLHSLLVDGVTRVNAHNVSLWRVSIREHDGERGEYLGGYSEPDARIVAQRVVDALTETQLFDPTIDAVQSGYGILITRNSRLAQARRQYADQADRLDRSREEVRRHVSGMLAFGESIARVSELAGVSRPTVTRWRDADAVHS
;
A
#
# COMPACT_ATOMS: atom_id res chain seq x y z
N MET A 1 1.73 12.85 11.92
CA MET A 1 3.03 13.56 11.98
C MET A 1 3.44 13.72 10.53
N THR A 2 3.34 14.93 9.97
CA THR A 2 3.66 15.17 8.56
C THR A 2 5.18 15.25 8.47
N ASP A 3 5.84 14.15 8.10
CA ASP A 3 7.28 14.17 7.87
C ASP A 3 7.55 14.95 6.58
N TYR A 4 7.80 16.25 6.77
CA TYR A 4 8.38 17.14 5.77
C TYR A 4 9.61 16.47 5.18
N LEU A 5 9.79 16.60 3.87
CA LEU A 5 11.08 16.27 3.25
C LEU A 5 12.19 16.97 4.04
N PRO A 6 13.25 16.26 4.48
CA PRO A 6 14.34 16.89 5.20
C PRO A 6 14.86 18.08 4.40
N ALA A 7 15.11 19.21 5.08
CA ALA A 7 15.49 20.48 4.44
C ALA A 7 16.69 20.36 3.48
N SER A 8 17.54 19.35 3.69
CA SER A 8 18.65 18.97 2.81
C SER A 8 18.21 18.55 1.39
N LEU A 9 17.03 17.93 1.24
CA LEU A 9 16.48 17.61 -0.08
C LEU A 9 16.00 18.88 -0.78
N HIS A 10 15.39 19.82 -0.06
CA HIS A 10 14.93 21.06 -0.68
C HIS A 10 16.05 21.87 -1.33
N SER A 11 17.28 21.89 -0.79
CA SER A 11 18.40 22.62 -1.41
C SER A 11 19.02 21.87 -2.59
N LEU A 12 19.10 20.53 -2.53
CA LEU A 12 19.60 19.68 -3.63
C LEU A 12 18.69 19.70 -4.86
N LEU A 13 17.40 19.91 -4.66
CA LEU A 13 16.40 19.91 -5.73
C LEU A 13 16.40 21.16 -6.60
N VAL A 14 16.92 22.29 -6.11
CA VAL A 14 16.83 23.59 -6.80
C VAL A 14 18.16 24.07 -7.40
N ASP A 15 19.26 23.38 -7.12
CA ASP A 15 20.57 23.78 -7.62
C ASP A 15 20.68 23.62 -9.15
N GLY A 16 21.00 24.71 -9.85
CA GLY A 16 21.07 24.77 -11.31
C GLY A 16 19.73 24.78 -12.07
N VAL A 17 18.60 24.99 -11.39
CA VAL A 17 17.25 24.92 -11.98
C VAL A 17 16.57 26.29 -11.98
N THR A 18 15.89 26.65 -13.08
CA THR A 18 15.15 27.93 -13.15
C THR A 18 13.74 27.77 -12.58
N ARG A 19 13.48 28.35 -11.40
CA ARG A 19 12.11 28.47 -10.88
C ARG A 19 11.31 29.47 -11.71
N VAL A 20 10.11 29.07 -12.10
CA VAL A 20 9.19 29.91 -12.87
C VAL A 20 8.04 30.33 -11.95
N ASN A 21 7.71 31.63 -11.96
CA ASN A 21 6.60 32.15 -11.16
C ASN A 21 5.24 31.67 -11.70
N ALA A 22 4.26 31.59 -10.80
CA ALA A 22 2.94 31.00 -11.02
C ALA A 22 2.08 31.66 -12.12
N HIS A 23 2.55 32.76 -12.73
CA HIS A 23 1.83 33.52 -13.76
C HIS A 23 2.26 33.17 -15.19
N ASN A 24 3.18 32.20 -15.36
CA ASN A 24 3.64 31.78 -16.68
C ASN A 24 2.85 30.57 -17.17
N VAL A 25 2.35 30.62 -18.41
CA VAL A 25 1.44 29.60 -18.99
C VAL A 25 2.16 28.28 -19.30
N SER A 26 3.49 28.29 -19.29
CA SER A 26 4.37 27.14 -19.52
C SER A 26 4.86 26.45 -18.23
N LEU A 27 4.23 26.77 -17.09
CA LEU A 27 4.63 26.29 -15.77
C LEU A 27 4.34 24.80 -15.59
N TRP A 28 5.38 24.01 -15.36
CA TRP A 28 5.25 22.63 -14.91
C TRP A 28 5.34 22.55 -13.39
N ARG A 29 4.27 22.07 -12.75
CA ARG A 29 4.20 21.90 -11.29
C ARG A 29 4.79 20.56 -10.89
N VAL A 30 5.75 20.56 -9.98
CA VAL A 30 6.26 19.33 -9.37
C VAL A 30 5.67 19.19 -7.97
N SER A 31 5.05 18.05 -7.70
CA SER A 31 4.45 17.73 -6.41
C SER A 31 4.82 16.33 -5.95
N ILE A 32 4.83 16.11 -4.64
CA ILE A 32 5.09 14.81 -4.02
C ILE A 32 3.92 14.43 -3.09
N ARG A 33 3.55 13.15 -3.06
CA ARG A 33 2.52 12.62 -2.15
C ARG A 33 2.97 11.29 -1.55
N GLU A 34 2.45 10.93 -0.38
CA GLU A 34 2.77 9.64 0.26
C GLU A 34 2.11 8.46 -0.44
N HIS A 35 0.83 8.59 -0.76
CA HIS A 35 0.05 7.51 -1.36
C HIS A 35 -0.81 8.01 -2.52
N ASP A 36 -1.21 7.06 -3.37
CA ASP A 36 -2.19 7.35 -4.40
C ASP A 36 -3.52 7.81 -3.80
N GLY A 37 -4.16 8.80 -4.44
CA GLY A 37 -5.37 9.47 -3.97
C GLY A 37 -5.17 10.59 -2.95
N GLU A 38 -3.96 10.78 -2.40
CA GLU A 38 -3.70 11.88 -1.46
C GLU A 38 -3.32 13.19 -2.15
N ARG A 39 -3.55 14.31 -1.43
CA ARG A 39 -3.16 15.65 -1.89
C ARG A 39 -1.64 15.75 -1.87
N GLY A 40 -1.05 16.01 -3.03
CA GLY A 40 0.38 16.24 -3.14
C GLY A 40 0.83 17.57 -2.51
N GLU A 41 1.96 17.51 -1.82
CA GLU A 41 2.77 18.66 -1.41
C GLU A 41 3.43 19.28 -2.64
N TYR A 42 3.36 20.61 -2.74
CA TYR A 42 3.89 21.35 -3.88
C TYR A 42 5.37 21.69 -3.67
N LEU A 43 6.24 21.22 -4.55
CA LEU A 43 7.69 21.42 -4.47
C LEU A 43 8.17 22.65 -5.27
N GLY A 44 7.38 23.08 -6.25
CA GLY A 44 7.68 24.27 -7.04
C GLY A 44 7.18 24.17 -8.48
N GLY A 45 7.37 25.28 -9.19
CA GLY A 45 7.01 25.44 -10.57
C GLY A 45 8.25 25.73 -11.41
N TYR A 46 8.38 25.00 -12.51
CA TYR A 46 9.61 24.94 -13.31
C TYR A 46 9.26 24.99 -14.80
N SER A 47 10.26 25.16 -15.66
CA SER A 47 10.13 24.82 -17.07
C SER A 47 9.93 23.31 -17.23
N GLU A 48 9.41 22.82 -18.36
CA GLU A 48 9.28 21.36 -18.58
C GLU A 48 10.59 20.57 -18.37
N PRO A 49 11.73 20.95 -19.00
CA PRO A 49 12.97 20.19 -18.83
C PRO A 49 13.47 20.24 -17.38
N ASP A 50 13.34 21.39 -16.73
CA ASP A 50 13.72 21.58 -15.33
C ASP A 50 12.84 20.77 -14.38
N ALA A 51 11.53 20.72 -14.62
CA ALA A 51 10.60 19.92 -13.83
C ALA A 51 10.98 18.44 -13.86
N ARG A 52 11.41 17.91 -15.01
CA ARG A 52 11.88 16.53 -15.16
C ARG A 52 13.17 16.28 -14.38
N ILE A 53 14.11 17.22 -14.40
CA ILE A 53 15.35 17.14 -13.60
C ILE A 53 15.04 17.11 -12.11
N VAL A 54 14.18 18.04 -11.64
CA VAL A 54 13.75 18.09 -10.24
C VAL A 54 13.07 16.79 -9.85
N ALA A 55 12.14 16.30 -10.66
CA ALA A 55 11.43 15.06 -10.37
C ALA A 55 12.37 13.84 -10.29
N GLN A 56 13.33 13.74 -11.19
CA GLN A 56 14.31 12.67 -11.17
C GLN A 56 15.18 12.73 -9.89
N ARG A 57 15.66 13.92 -9.50
CA ARG A 57 16.44 14.08 -8.27
C ARG A 57 15.66 13.68 -7.01
N VAL A 58 14.35 13.99 -6.96
CA VAL A 58 13.50 13.52 -5.86
C VAL A 58 13.43 11.99 -5.85
N VAL A 59 13.23 11.36 -7.01
CA VAL A 59 13.15 9.90 -7.13
C VAL A 59 14.46 9.24 -6.72
N ASP A 60 15.60 9.73 -7.20
CA ASP A 60 16.91 9.19 -6.87
C ASP A 60 17.14 9.27 -5.35
N ALA A 61 16.86 10.43 -4.75
CA ALA A 61 17.01 10.60 -3.31
C ALA A 61 16.08 9.69 -2.48
N LEU A 62 14.83 9.51 -2.90
CA LEU A 62 13.91 8.57 -2.24
C LEU A 62 14.38 7.12 -2.39
N THR A 63 14.94 6.77 -3.55
CA THR A 63 15.45 5.42 -3.85
C THR A 63 16.71 5.10 -3.04
N GLU A 64 17.61 6.07 -2.89
CA GLU A 64 18.85 5.93 -2.10
C GLU A 64 18.57 5.56 -0.64
N THR A 65 17.47 6.07 -0.07
CA THR A 65 17.10 5.69 1.31
C THR A 65 16.71 4.22 1.46
N GLN A 66 16.43 3.51 0.37
CA GLN A 66 15.95 2.11 0.32
C GLN A 66 14.62 1.84 1.08
N LEU A 67 14.02 2.86 1.70
CA LEU A 67 12.77 2.79 2.46
C LEU A 67 11.53 3.00 1.59
N PHE A 68 11.71 3.63 0.43
CA PHE A 68 10.65 4.02 -0.49
C PHE A 68 10.79 3.37 -1.86
N ASP A 69 9.66 3.22 -2.53
CA ASP A 69 9.53 2.78 -3.92
C ASP A 69 8.78 3.87 -4.71
N PRO A 70 9.49 4.93 -5.13
CA PRO A 70 8.85 6.09 -5.70
C PRO A 70 8.35 5.84 -7.13
N THR A 71 7.19 6.39 -7.48
CA THR A 71 6.68 6.38 -8.86
C THR A 71 6.47 7.80 -9.37
N ILE A 72 6.67 8.01 -10.68
CA ILE A 72 6.40 9.28 -11.36
C ILE A 72 5.17 9.11 -12.25
N ASP A 73 4.18 9.96 -12.02
CA ASP A 73 2.99 10.08 -12.85
C ASP A 73 3.00 11.44 -13.56
N ALA A 74 2.96 11.42 -14.90
CA ALA A 74 2.75 12.64 -15.67
C ALA A 74 1.27 13.04 -15.60
N VAL A 75 0.98 14.23 -15.05
CA VAL A 75 -0.40 14.71 -14.91
C VAL A 75 -0.84 15.29 -16.26
N GLN A 76 -1.52 14.47 -17.07
CA GLN A 76 -1.95 14.82 -18.43
C GLN A 76 -2.85 16.06 -18.49
N SER A 77 -3.58 16.37 -17.41
CA SER A 77 -4.60 17.42 -17.42
C SER A 77 -4.13 18.81 -16.97
N GLY A 78 -2.83 19.06 -16.73
CA GLY A 78 -2.46 20.37 -16.16
C GLY A 78 -0.99 20.71 -15.96
N TYR A 79 -0.09 20.28 -16.85
CA TYR A 79 1.34 20.64 -16.79
C TYR A 79 1.94 20.34 -15.41
N GLY A 80 2.01 19.06 -15.04
CA GLY A 80 2.54 18.67 -13.74
C GLY A 80 3.19 17.29 -13.73
N ILE A 81 4.17 17.15 -12.84
CA ILE A 81 4.81 15.90 -12.49
C ILE A 81 4.45 15.58 -11.04
N LEU A 82 3.81 14.44 -10.83
CA LEU A 82 3.45 13.96 -9.52
C LEU A 82 4.35 12.79 -9.14
N ILE A 83 4.94 12.87 -7.96
CA ILE A 83 5.84 11.85 -7.42
C ILE A 83 5.13 11.19 -6.24
N THR A 84 4.95 9.88 -6.29
CA THR A 84 4.33 9.14 -5.19
C THR A 84 5.41 8.40 -4.42
N ARG A 85 5.63 8.75 -3.14
CA ARG A 85 6.65 8.11 -2.26
C ARG A 85 6.08 6.88 -1.55
N ASN A 86 5.98 5.75 -2.24
CA ASN A 86 5.40 4.56 -1.62
C ASN A 86 6.34 3.97 -0.55
N SER A 87 5.94 3.94 0.71
CA SER A 87 6.69 3.25 1.75
C SER A 87 6.68 1.73 1.53
N ARG A 88 7.86 1.12 1.40
CA ARG A 88 8.01 -0.34 1.26
C ARG A 88 7.46 -1.10 2.48
N LEU A 89 7.66 -0.55 3.67
CA LEU A 89 7.12 -1.12 4.91
C LEU A 89 5.58 -1.08 4.92
N ALA A 90 4.98 0.03 4.48
CA ALA A 90 3.52 0.15 4.41
C ALA A 90 2.93 -0.82 3.38
N GLN A 91 3.56 -0.97 2.21
CA GLN A 91 3.17 -1.95 1.20
C GLN A 91 3.24 -3.38 1.74
N ALA A 92 4.36 -3.75 2.38
CA ALA A 92 4.51 -5.07 2.99
C ALA A 92 3.44 -5.33 4.06
N ARG A 93 3.16 -4.35 4.92
CA ARG A 93 2.10 -4.46 5.94
C ARG A 93 0.72 -4.70 5.32
N ARG A 94 0.37 -4.00 4.24
CA ARG A 94 -0.89 -4.22 3.52
C ARG A 94 -0.95 -5.62 2.92
N GLN A 95 0.13 -6.07 2.27
CA GLN A 95 0.20 -7.42 1.70
C GLN A 95 0.03 -8.51 2.77
N TYR A 96 0.68 -8.35 3.93
CA TYR A 96 0.52 -9.28 5.05
C TYR A 96 -0.89 -9.23 5.65
N ALA A 97 -1.50 -8.05 5.78
CA ALA A 97 -2.88 -7.92 6.24
C ALA A 97 -3.86 -8.60 5.26
N ASP A 98 -3.72 -8.34 3.96
CA ASP A 98 -4.55 -8.97 2.91
C ASP A 98 -4.35 -10.49 2.87
N GLN A 99 -3.15 -10.99 3.17
CA GLN A 99 -2.88 -12.41 3.29
C GLN A 99 -3.52 -13.00 4.55
N ALA A 100 -3.41 -12.32 5.70
CA ALA A 100 -4.04 -12.73 6.95
C ALA A 100 -5.57 -12.80 6.80
N ASP A 101 -6.20 -11.78 6.20
CA ASP A 101 -7.64 -11.74 5.96
C ASP A 101 -8.11 -12.84 5.00
N ARG A 102 -7.28 -13.22 4.02
CA ARG A 102 -7.57 -14.35 3.13
C ARG A 102 -7.49 -15.69 3.87
N LEU A 103 -6.46 -15.87 4.70
CA LEU A 103 -6.29 -17.08 5.50
C LEU A 103 -7.41 -17.21 6.54
N ASP A 104 -7.82 -16.11 7.16
CA ASP A 104 -8.90 -16.10 8.13
C ASP A 104 -10.25 -16.45 7.48
N ARG A 105 -10.59 -15.84 6.34
CA ARG A 105 -11.77 -16.22 5.56
C ARG A 105 -11.77 -17.68 5.14
N SER A 106 -10.63 -18.19 4.64
CA SER A 106 -10.50 -19.60 4.26
C SER A 106 -10.69 -20.52 5.47
N ARG A 107 -10.14 -20.16 6.62
CA ARG A 107 -10.31 -20.91 7.86
C ARG A 107 -11.78 -20.92 8.32
N GLU A 108 -12.47 -19.80 8.21
CA GLU A 108 -13.88 -19.67 8.58
C GLU A 108 -14.79 -20.46 7.62
N GLU A 109 -14.48 -20.48 6.32
CA GLU A 109 -15.17 -21.33 5.34
C GLU A 109 -15.00 -22.82 5.66
N VAL A 110 -13.77 -23.24 5.95
CA VAL A 110 -13.48 -24.63 6.36
C VAL A 110 -14.21 -24.96 7.67
N ARG A 111 -14.22 -24.04 8.65
CA ARG A 111 -14.97 -24.22 9.90
C ARG A 111 -16.47 -24.38 9.63
N ARG A 112 -17.08 -23.50 8.82
CA ARG A 112 -18.50 -23.57 8.47
C ARG A 112 -18.84 -24.89 7.77
N HIS A 113 -17.98 -25.36 6.88
CA HIS A 113 -18.16 -26.66 6.21
C HIS A 113 -18.09 -27.83 7.21
N VAL A 114 -17.12 -27.79 8.14
CA VAL A 114 -17.00 -28.77 9.24
C VAL A 114 -18.23 -28.77 10.13
N SER A 115 -18.71 -27.61 10.58
CA SER A 115 -19.90 -27.50 11.42
C SER A 115 -21.15 -28.01 10.69
N GLY A 116 -21.27 -27.74 9.39
CA GLY A 116 -22.34 -28.29 8.55
C GLY A 116 -22.33 -29.82 8.52
N MET A 117 -21.20 -30.45 8.22
CA MET A 117 -21.10 -31.91 8.19
C MET A 117 -21.43 -32.54 9.56
N LEU A 118 -20.93 -31.95 10.64
CA LEU A 118 -21.26 -32.41 12.00
C LEU A 118 -22.76 -32.29 12.31
N ALA A 119 -23.41 -31.22 11.86
CA ALA A 119 -24.87 -31.03 12.03
C ALA A 119 -25.69 -32.07 11.24
N PHE A 120 -25.17 -32.56 10.11
CA PHE A 120 -25.75 -33.69 9.36
C PHE A 120 -25.45 -35.07 9.97
N GLY A 121 -24.79 -35.12 11.13
CA GLY A 121 -24.49 -36.35 11.86
C GLY A 121 -23.22 -37.06 11.41
N GLU A 122 -22.36 -36.42 10.61
CA GLU A 122 -21.08 -37.00 10.21
C GLU A 122 -20.15 -37.19 11.41
N SER A 123 -19.39 -38.29 11.40
CA SER A 123 -18.44 -38.57 12.48
C SER A 123 -17.22 -37.65 12.41
N ILE A 124 -16.64 -37.30 13.57
CA ILE A 124 -15.41 -36.50 13.65
C ILE A 124 -14.27 -37.10 12.81
N ALA A 125 -14.16 -38.43 12.76
CA ALA A 125 -13.14 -39.10 11.97
C ALA A 125 -13.31 -38.85 10.46
N ARG A 126 -14.55 -38.92 9.97
CA ARG A 126 -14.91 -38.72 8.56
C ARG A 126 -14.82 -37.25 8.15
N VAL A 127 -15.27 -36.34 9.01
CA VAL A 127 -15.13 -34.89 8.81
C VAL A 127 -13.66 -34.47 8.76
N SER A 128 -12.83 -35.03 9.64
CA SER A 128 -11.38 -34.78 9.66
C SER A 128 -10.71 -35.21 8.35
N GLU A 129 -11.10 -36.37 7.81
CA GLU A 129 -10.58 -36.88 6.54
C GLU A 129 -11.04 -36.03 5.35
N LEU A 130 -12.34 -35.72 5.26
CA LEU A 130 -12.92 -34.97 4.14
C LEU A 130 -12.49 -33.49 4.11
N ALA A 131 -12.38 -32.85 5.28
CA ALA A 131 -11.97 -31.46 5.37
C ALA A 131 -10.44 -31.27 5.40
N GLY A 132 -9.67 -32.35 5.54
CA GLY A 132 -8.20 -32.27 5.73
C GLY A 132 -7.80 -31.58 7.04
N VAL A 133 -8.67 -31.59 8.05
CA VAL A 133 -8.48 -30.92 9.35
C VAL A 133 -8.22 -31.97 10.42
N SER A 134 -7.28 -31.74 11.33
CA SER A 134 -6.99 -32.71 12.40
C SER A 134 -8.21 -32.97 13.30
N ARG A 135 -8.40 -34.22 13.75
CA ARG A 135 -9.49 -34.60 14.68
C ARG A 135 -9.55 -33.69 15.93
N PRO A 136 -8.43 -33.35 16.60
CA PRO A 136 -8.46 -32.42 17.73
C PRO A 136 -9.00 -31.02 17.38
N THR A 137 -8.72 -30.52 16.17
CA THR A 137 -9.25 -29.24 15.70
C THR A 137 -10.76 -29.32 15.47
N VAL A 138 -11.25 -30.39 14.84
CA VAL A 138 -12.70 -30.63 14.62
C VAL A 138 -13.44 -30.73 15.95
N THR A 139 -12.91 -31.48 16.93
CA THR A 139 -13.48 -31.57 18.28
C THR A 139 -13.56 -30.20 18.94
N ARG A 140 -12.49 -29.40 18.87
CA ARG A 140 -12.46 -28.06 19.46
C ARG A 140 -13.52 -27.14 18.83
N TRP A 141 -13.71 -27.18 17.52
CA TRP A 141 -14.73 -26.37 16.84
C TRP A 141 -16.14 -26.80 17.22
N ARG A 142 -16.42 -28.11 17.25
CA ARG A 142 -17.69 -28.65 17.73
C ARG A 142 -18.02 -28.16 19.14
N ASP A 143 -17.05 -28.25 20.05
CA ASP A 143 -17.25 -27.88 21.45
C ASP A 143 -17.47 -26.36 21.60
N ALA A 144 -16.80 -25.55 20.78
CA ALA A 144 -17.02 -24.09 20.76
C ALA A 144 -18.40 -23.70 20.22
N ASP A 145 -18.92 -24.41 19.22
CA ASP A 145 -20.24 -24.17 18.64
C ASP A 145 -21.37 -24.60 19.61
N ALA A 146 -21.15 -25.67 20.39
CA ALA A 146 -22.08 -26.14 21.42
C ALA A 146 -22.29 -25.15 22.58
N VAL A 147 -21.34 -24.24 22.81
CA VAL A 147 -21.44 -23.20 23.87
C VAL A 147 -22.29 -22.00 23.42
N HIS A 148 -22.48 -21.82 22.12
CA HIS A 148 -23.20 -20.67 21.53
C HIS A 148 -24.59 -21.04 20.98
N SER A 149 -25.06 -22.28 21.23
CA SER A 149 -26.36 -22.82 20.81
C SER A 149 -27.32 -22.92 21.99
#